data_AF-A0A4Y9XPR4-F1
#
_entry.id   AF-A0A4Y9XPR4-F1
#
_cell.length_a   1.000
_cell.length_b   1.000
_cell.length_c   1.000
_cell.angle_alpha   90.00
_cell.angle_beta   90.00
_cell.angle_gamma   90.00
#
_symmetry.space_group_name_H-M   'P 1'
#
loop_
_entity.id
_entity.type
_entity.pdbx_description
1 polymer ?
#
loop_
_entity_poly.entity_id
_entity_poly.type
_entity_poly.pdbx_seq_one_letter_code
_entity_poly.pdbx_strand_id
1 'polypeptide(L)'
;KEPDNSSWLAQTASELVASNSLPSSATVGAGHATLTALLRTSRGFAPSVYRHVLVLTAAVGGTALAQRLRPFVPQAAFATLACDPLPPPTLVSTYDDAFFSGAEDVFAPAGGARLSQAATQRLLERLVPDPELRRQLQAIFEGNPAMRRQFPGGVAEFAQAAGQMPEEVLDDILMGAVMVDNAGGHEGGMPGAMPGQEGLVELEFLEGGEEEEAPAQAHVEHPVEEAVAEGGESEEEEEGEEEGEEEEEYVAPMPMPCKTAVDRELSSSRTSKLGSSTSADASSLRFSLGMGEEFCDRVRVSLSAISSIFVENGYTCMDIDLSFPPKDTNMRQTSQSLMKHFENELASHLRFATISASPFPPVIISRSAGALITQTYISSNPATGLVLISPPAANTTLNSTLLPTHLDEFDYEPRFPVALVDVCERLRMLAKTSRLGRDEEVDKLAVETFGVQAVYTKIALWLDDIGV
;
A
#
# COMPACT_ATOMS: atom_id res chain seq x y z
N LYS A 1 12.68 23.44 9.67
CA LYS A 1 13.24 23.82 10.99
C LYS A 1 13.87 25.20 10.85
N GLU A 2 13.19 26.23 11.32
CA GLU A 2 13.72 27.58 11.28
C GLU A 2 14.99 27.68 12.16
N PRO A 3 16.08 28.26 11.65
CA PRO A 3 17.33 28.37 12.39
C PRO A 3 17.18 29.17 13.68
N ASP A 4 16.23 30.12 13.73
CA ASP A 4 16.00 31.02 14.86
C ASP A 4 15.44 30.28 16.10
N ASN A 5 14.62 29.26 15.90
CA ASN A 5 14.09 28.45 17.00
C ASN A 5 15.20 27.59 17.66
N SER A 6 16.20 27.17 16.87
CA SER A 6 17.31 26.36 17.39
C SER A 6 18.33 27.20 18.16
N SER A 7 18.60 28.44 17.73
CA SER A 7 19.52 29.35 18.41
C SER A 7 18.91 29.86 19.71
N TRP A 8 17.62 30.22 19.72
CA TRP A 8 16.90 30.59 20.93
C TRP A 8 16.92 29.48 21.97
N LEU A 9 16.55 28.25 21.59
CA LEU A 9 16.54 27.10 22.52
C LEU A 9 17.93 26.84 23.11
N ALA A 10 18.98 26.87 22.28
CA ALA A 10 20.35 26.66 22.72
C ALA A 10 20.80 27.77 23.70
N GLN A 11 20.43 29.01 23.43
CA GLN A 11 20.75 30.15 24.27
C GLN A 11 20.00 30.09 25.61
N THR A 12 18.69 29.81 25.59
CA THR A 12 17.87 29.65 26.81
C THR A 12 18.36 28.47 27.67
N ALA A 13 18.70 27.33 27.05
CA ALA A 13 19.26 26.20 27.79
C ALA A 13 20.61 26.55 28.42
N SER A 14 21.47 27.27 27.71
CA SER A 14 22.78 27.73 28.22
C SER A 14 22.62 28.73 29.37
N GLU A 15 21.67 29.66 29.27
CA GLU A 15 21.35 30.63 30.33
C GLU A 15 20.73 29.96 31.57
N LEU A 16 19.87 28.95 31.40
CA LEU A 16 19.32 28.16 32.51
C LEU A 16 20.39 27.34 33.24
N VAL A 17 21.34 26.76 32.51
CA VAL A 17 22.48 26.05 33.10
C VAL A 17 23.42 27.02 33.81
N ALA A 18 23.75 28.16 33.18
CA ALA A 18 24.65 29.16 33.75
C ALA A 18 24.06 29.87 34.99
N SER A 19 22.75 30.09 35.01
CA SER A 19 22.05 30.71 36.13
C SER A 19 21.88 29.77 37.33
N ASN A 20 22.24 28.48 37.19
CA ASN A 20 22.09 27.47 38.25
C ASN A 20 20.66 27.41 38.82
N SER A 21 19.68 27.85 38.01
CA SER A 21 18.26 27.94 38.35
C SER A 21 17.55 26.59 38.14
N LEU A 22 18.21 25.67 37.43
CA LEU A 22 17.79 24.28 37.39
C LEU A 22 17.90 23.68 38.79
N PRO A 23 16.84 23.02 39.30
CA PRO A 23 16.89 22.38 40.60
C PRO A 23 18.04 21.38 40.62
N SER A 24 19.03 21.65 41.48
CA SER A 24 20.26 20.86 41.63
C SER A 24 20.02 19.39 42.00
N SER A 25 18.79 19.08 42.41
CA SER A 25 18.23 17.75 42.37
C SER A 25 16.79 17.89 41.89
N ALA A 26 16.42 17.22 40.79
CA ALA A 26 15.01 16.92 40.55
C ALA A 26 14.46 16.34 41.86
N THR A 27 13.26 16.76 42.30
CA THR A 27 12.59 16.09 43.42
C THR A 27 12.36 14.66 42.98
N VAL A 28 13.29 13.79 43.38
CA VAL A 28 13.30 12.38 43.05
C VAL A 28 12.07 11.80 43.73
N GLY A 29 10.96 11.75 43.00
CA GLY A 29 9.80 11.01 43.43
C GLY A 29 10.22 9.56 43.71
N ALA A 30 9.48 8.87 44.58
CA ALA A 30 9.78 7.48 44.94
C ALA A 30 9.97 6.59 43.70
N GLY A 31 9.24 6.88 42.61
CA GLY A 31 9.41 6.22 41.31
C GLY A 31 10.79 6.43 40.67
N HIS A 32 11.31 7.65 40.64
CA HIS A 32 12.64 7.92 40.09
C HIS A 32 13.75 7.29 40.95
N ALA A 33 13.61 7.29 42.27
CA ALA A 33 14.55 6.59 43.15
C ALA A 33 14.54 5.08 42.87
N THR A 34 13.36 4.49 42.70
CA THR A 34 13.20 3.06 42.39
C THR A 34 13.76 2.70 41.02
N LEU A 35 13.47 3.51 39.99
CA LEU A 35 14.03 3.34 38.65
C LEU A 35 15.55 3.47 38.65
N THR A 36 16.08 4.48 39.34
CA THR A 36 17.53 4.69 39.47
C THR A 36 18.20 3.54 40.22
N ALA A 37 17.55 3.03 41.27
CA ALA A 37 18.01 1.85 41.98
C ALA A 37 18.05 0.65 41.04
N LEU A 38 16.97 0.36 40.30
CA LEU A 38 16.90 -0.73 39.31
C LEU A 38 17.99 -0.60 38.24
N LEU A 39 18.18 0.59 37.67
CA LEU A 39 19.23 0.87 36.67
C LEU A 39 20.64 0.61 37.21
N ARG A 40 20.87 0.82 38.52
CA ARG A 40 22.18 0.63 39.16
C ARG A 40 22.42 -0.78 39.67
N THR A 41 21.39 -1.46 40.20
CA THR A 41 21.55 -2.76 40.85
C THR A 41 21.37 -3.93 39.89
N SER A 42 20.54 -3.79 38.86
CA SER A 42 20.29 -4.89 37.92
C SER A 42 21.27 -4.84 36.73
N ARG A 43 22.16 -5.84 36.69
CA ARG A 43 23.02 -6.09 35.52
C ARG A 43 22.15 -6.63 34.38
N GLY A 44 21.58 -5.74 33.57
CA GLY A 44 20.82 -6.13 32.37
C GLY A 44 19.60 -5.26 32.06
N PHE A 45 19.11 -4.46 33.01
CA PHE A 45 17.93 -3.62 32.77
C PHE A 45 18.17 -2.51 31.76
N ALA A 46 19.29 -1.78 31.85
CA ALA A 46 19.63 -0.76 30.85
C ALA A 46 19.74 -1.34 29.42
N PRO A 47 20.49 -2.43 29.18
CA PRO A 47 20.47 -3.13 27.89
C PRO A 47 19.08 -3.57 27.42
N SER A 48 18.22 -4.06 28.32
CA SER A 48 16.85 -4.46 27.99
C SER A 48 15.99 -3.27 27.55
N VAL A 49 16.07 -2.13 28.24
CA VAL A 49 15.38 -0.89 27.84
C VAL A 49 15.89 -0.39 26.48
N TYR A 50 17.21 -0.40 26.25
CA TYR A 50 17.78 -0.03 24.95
C TYR A 50 17.27 -0.93 23.83
N ARG A 51 17.23 -2.25 24.04
CA ARG A 51 16.66 -3.21 23.09
C ARG A 51 15.20 -2.88 22.79
N HIS A 52 14.39 -2.59 23.82
CA HIS A 52 12.98 -2.27 23.63
C HIS A 52 12.76 -0.99 22.81
N VAL A 53 13.52 0.06 23.09
CA VAL A 53 13.51 1.30 22.29
C VAL A 53 13.91 1.02 20.84
N LEU A 54 14.91 0.16 20.61
CA LEU A 54 15.38 -0.18 19.27
C LEU A 54 14.36 -1.04 18.49
N VAL A 55 13.72 -2.02 19.14
CA VAL A 55 12.65 -2.82 18.54
C VAL A 55 11.44 -1.97 18.20
N LEU A 56 10.99 -1.10 19.12
CA LEU A 56 9.88 -0.18 18.87
C LEU A 56 10.20 0.87 17.80
N THR A 57 11.48 1.16 17.56
CA THR A 57 11.92 2.03 16.46
C THR A 57 11.97 1.29 15.13
N ALA A 58 12.26 -0.02 15.15
CA ALA A 58 12.41 -0.86 13.96
C ALA A 58 11.09 -1.47 13.46
N ALA A 59 10.10 -1.64 14.33
CA ALA A 59 8.76 -2.07 13.92
C ALA A 59 8.13 -1.06 12.95
N VAL A 60 7.46 -1.55 11.91
CA VAL A 60 6.75 -0.74 10.91
C VAL A 60 5.74 0.15 11.62
N GLY A 61 5.88 1.47 11.50
CA GLY A 61 5.07 2.46 12.24
C GLY A 61 5.61 2.84 13.63
N GLY A 62 6.89 2.59 13.91
CA GLY A 62 7.52 2.87 15.20
C GLY A 62 7.14 4.24 15.77
N THR A 63 6.65 4.25 17.01
CA THR A 63 6.11 5.47 17.64
C THR A 63 7.13 6.62 17.57
N ALA A 64 6.66 7.84 17.27
CA ALA A 64 7.51 9.05 17.21
C ALA A 64 8.36 9.24 18.49
N LEU A 65 7.88 8.70 19.62
CA LEU A 65 8.58 8.69 20.90
C LEU A 65 9.81 7.77 20.89
N ALA A 66 9.73 6.56 20.35
CA ALA A 66 10.86 5.64 20.25
C ALA A 66 11.98 6.20 19.36
N GLN A 67 11.60 6.85 18.25
CA GLN A 67 12.56 7.53 17.37
C GLN A 67 13.28 8.69 18.07
N ARG A 68 12.58 9.49 18.89
CA ARG A 68 13.18 10.58 19.68
C ARG A 68 14.14 10.07 20.76
N LEU A 69 13.95 8.85 21.26
CA LEU A 69 14.82 8.24 22.27
C LEU A 69 16.08 7.60 21.67
N ARG A 70 16.10 7.30 20.37
CA ARG A 70 17.23 6.65 19.69
C ARG A 70 18.60 7.33 19.89
N PRO A 71 18.73 8.67 19.86
CA PRO A 71 20.03 9.33 20.07
C PRO A 71 20.59 9.15 21.50
N PHE A 72 19.75 8.80 22.46
CA PHE A 72 20.15 8.57 23.85
C PHE A 72 20.56 7.12 24.11
N VAL A 73 20.43 6.24 23.12
CA VAL A 73 20.87 4.84 23.21
C VAL A 73 22.36 4.75 22.88
N PRO A 74 23.21 4.20 23.76
CA PRO A 74 24.64 4.04 23.49
C PRO A 74 24.89 3.24 22.23
N GLN A 75 25.83 3.70 21.38
CA GLN A 75 26.12 3.06 20.10
C GLN A 75 26.54 1.58 20.23
N ALA A 76 27.15 1.21 21.36
CA ALA A 76 27.51 -0.17 21.68
C ALA A 76 26.29 -1.12 21.83
N ALA A 77 25.10 -0.60 22.14
CA ALA A 77 23.88 -1.42 22.27
C ALA A 77 23.37 -1.92 20.92
N PHE A 78 23.62 -1.18 19.83
CA PHE A 78 23.19 -1.54 18.47
C PHE A 78 23.90 -2.80 17.94
N ALA A 79 25.11 -3.10 18.43
CA ALA A 79 25.87 -4.29 18.03
C ALA A 79 25.29 -5.61 18.59
N THR A 80 24.41 -5.54 19.59
CA THR A 80 23.85 -6.71 20.30
C THR A 80 22.41 -7.03 19.93
N LEU A 81 21.94 -6.47 18.81
CA LEU A 81 20.55 -6.59 18.32
C LEU A 81 20.27 -7.83 17.48
N ALA A 82 21.31 -8.55 17.03
CA ALA A 82 21.12 -9.79 16.29
C ALA A 82 20.73 -10.90 17.28
N CYS A 83 19.42 -11.01 17.48
CA CYS A 83 18.75 -12.03 18.27
C CYS A 83 18.97 -11.88 19.78
N ASP A 84 17.88 -11.94 20.54
CA ASP A 84 17.97 -12.45 21.90
C ASP A 84 18.75 -13.76 21.81
N PRO A 85 19.85 -13.98 22.56
CA PRO A 85 20.59 -15.22 22.44
C PRO A 85 19.60 -16.34 22.71
N LEU A 86 19.28 -17.11 21.66
CA LEU A 86 18.53 -18.34 21.79
C LEU A 86 19.15 -19.08 22.99
N PRO A 87 18.33 -19.50 23.97
CA PRO A 87 18.87 -20.20 25.12
C PRO A 87 19.76 -21.33 24.59
N PRO A 88 20.95 -21.54 25.21
CA PRO A 88 21.88 -22.55 24.73
C PRO A 88 21.12 -23.88 24.55
N PRO A 89 21.40 -24.68 23.51
CA PRO A 89 20.56 -25.81 23.08
C PRO A 89 20.38 -26.91 24.13
N THR A 90 21.06 -26.81 25.27
CA THR A 90 20.99 -27.69 26.43
C THR A 90 20.02 -27.21 27.53
N LEU A 91 19.53 -25.98 27.45
CA LEU A 91 18.51 -25.41 28.33
C LEU A 91 17.18 -25.47 27.58
N VAL A 92 16.35 -26.46 27.96
CA VAL A 92 14.92 -26.46 27.64
C VAL A 92 14.39 -25.12 28.10
N SER A 93 14.01 -24.29 27.14
CA SER A 93 13.60 -22.93 27.41
C SER A 93 12.35 -23.00 28.30
N THR A 94 12.39 -22.37 29.47
CA THR A 94 11.30 -22.35 30.46
C THR A 94 10.16 -21.43 30.04
N TYR A 95 9.87 -21.37 28.74
CA TYR A 95 8.74 -20.68 28.15
C TYR A 95 7.61 -21.68 28.00
N ASP A 96 7.03 -22.08 29.13
CA ASP A 96 5.83 -22.90 29.17
C ASP A 96 4.57 -22.02 29.06
N ASP A 97 3.41 -22.64 28.89
CA ASP A 97 2.13 -21.92 28.82
C ASP A 97 1.87 -21.05 30.06
N ALA A 98 2.50 -21.38 31.19
CA ALA A 98 2.44 -20.58 32.41
C ALA A 98 3.27 -19.29 32.29
N PHE A 99 4.44 -19.32 31.65
CA PHE A 99 5.23 -18.12 31.36
C PHE A 99 4.47 -17.13 30.47
N PHE A 100 3.72 -17.63 29.50
CA PHE A 100 2.88 -16.81 28.62
C PHE A 100 1.46 -16.57 29.17
N SER A 101 1.14 -17.02 30.39
CA SER A 101 -0.18 -16.75 30.99
C SER A 101 -0.34 -15.25 31.27
N GLY A 102 -1.04 -14.56 30.35
CA GLY A 102 -1.25 -13.11 30.39
C GLY A 102 -0.40 -12.29 29.41
N ALA A 103 0.47 -12.92 28.62
CA ALA A 103 1.06 -12.29 27.45
C ALA A 103 0.02 -12.29 26.33
N GLU A 104 -0.30 -11.11 25.78
CA GLU A 104 -1.19 -11.01 24.62
C GLU A 104 -0.49 -11.59 23.38
N ASP A 105 -1.16 -12.52 22.72
CA ASP A 105 -0.68 -13.08 21.45
C ASP A 105 -0.85 -12.01 20.36
N VAL A 106 0.26 -11.40 19.97
CA VAL A 106 0.34 -10.35 18.94
C VAL A 106 -0.14 -10.85 17.57
N PHE A 107 -0.19 -12.17 17.37
CA PHE A 107 -0.58 -12.80 16.11
C PHE A 107 -1.90 -13.58 16.18
N ALA A 108 -2.58 -13.61 17.33
CA ALA A 108 -3.94 -14.13 17.37
C ALA A 108 -4.81 -13.25 16.45
N PRO A 109 -5.62 -13.85 15.55
CA PRO A 109 -6.52 -13.08 14.69
C PRO A 109 -7.36 -12.19 15.61
N ALA A 110 -7.26 -10.88 15.38
CA ALA A 110 -7.69 -9.80 16.28
C ALA A 110 -9.19 -9.86 16.61
N GLY A 111 -9.58 -10.81 17.45
CA GLY A 111 -10.90 -10.96 18.03
C GLY A 111 -10.86 -10.44 19.46
N GLY A 112 -10.89 -9.11 19.64
CA GLY A 112 -11.48 -8.54 20.85
C GLY A 112 -10.65 -7.59 21.72
N ALA A 113 -9.38 -7.25 21.40
CA ALA A 113 -8.59 -6.34 22.26
C ALA A 113 -8.06 -5.10 21.53
N ARG A 114 -8.99 -4.16 21.30
CA ARG A 114 -8.80 -2.70 21.42
C ARG A 114 -7.83 -2.01 20.43
N LEU A 115 -8.22 -1.90 19.15
CA LEU A 115 -8.32 -0.52 18.65
C LEU A 115 -9.27 0.18 19.62
N SER A 116 -8.81 1.25 20.28
CA SER A 116 -9.66 1.96 21.26
C SER A 116 -11.01 2.23 20.60
N GLN A 117 -12.13 2.00 21.32
CA GLN A 117 -13.46 2.25 20.75
C GLN A 117 -13.53 3.65 20.11
N ALA A 118 -12.79 4.61 20.66
CA ALA A 118 -12.57 5.94 20.10
C ALA A 118 -11.88 5.94 18.72
N ALA A 119 -10.83 5.15 18.51
CA ALA A 119 -10.14 5.04 17.22
C ALA A 119 -11.03 4.37 16.16
N THR A 120 -11.75 3.30 16.50
CA THR A 120 -12.73 2.70 15.59
C THR A 120 -13.86 3.66 15.26
N GLN A 121 -14.29 4.48 16.22
CA GLN A 121 -15.34 5.47 16.02
C GLN A 121 -14.88 6.63 15.13
N ARG A 122 -13.62 7.06 15.25
CA ARG A 122 -12.99 8.03 14.34
C ARG A 122 -12.86 7.50 12.91
N LEU A 123 -12.49 6.22 12.76
CA LEU A 123 -12.43 5.59 11.44
C LEU A 123 -13.83 5.49 10.80
N LEU A 124 -14.83 5.13 11.60
CA LEU A 124 -16.23 5.10 11.18
C LEU A 124 -16.77 6.50 10.84
N GLU A 125 -16.34 7.54 11.55
CA GLU A 125 -16.63 8.95 11.26
C GLU A 125 -16.06 9.39 9.91
N ARG A 126 -14.86 8.93 9.56
CA ARG A 126 -14.23 9.21 8.26
C ARG A 126 -14.92 8.47 7.11
N LEU A 127 -15.30 7.21 7.31
CA LEU A 127 -15.98 6.40 6.28
C LEU A 127 -17.43 6.85 6.06
N VAL A 128 -18.14 7.20 7.14
CA VAL A 128 -19.56 7.59 7.11
C VAL A 128 -19.74 8.91 7.86
N PRO A 129 -19.59 10.06 7.17
CA PRO A 129 -19.70 11.38 7.78
C PRO A 129 -21.08 11.65 8.39
N ASP A 130 -22.14 11.09 7.80
CA ASP A 130 -23.52 11.25 8.29
C ASP A 130 -23.74 10.49 9.62
N PRO A 131 -24.04 11.18 10.74
CA PRO A 131 -24.24 10.54 12.03
C PRO A 131 -25.50 9.67 12.08
N GLU A 132 -26.52 9.92 11.25
CA GLU A 132 -27.74 9.10 11.23
C GLU A 132 -27.49 7.75 10.55
N LEU A 133 -26.87 7.78 9.37
CA LEU A 133 -26.48 6.56 8.65
C LEU A 133 -25.50 5.71 9.47
N ARG A 134 -24.55 6.35 10.17
CA ARG A 134 -23.60 5.65 11.06
C ARG A 134 -24.32 4.89 12.18
N ARG A 135 -25.34 5.50 12.79
CA ARG A 135 -26.17 4.84 13.83
C ARG A 135 -26.99 3.69 13.24
N GLN A 136 -27.50 3.84 12.02
CA GLN A 136 -28.25 2.78 11.33
C GLN A 136 -27.35 1.57 11.02
N LEU A 137 -26.16 1.80 10.45
CA LEU A 137 -25.18 0.74 10.18
C LEU A 137 -24.77 0.02 11.46
N GLN A 138 -24.54 0.76 12.55
CA GLN A 138 -24.22 0.16 13.83
C GLN A 138 -25.37 -0.68 14.39
N ALA A 139 -26.61 -0.20 14.31
CA ALA A 139 -27.79 -0.94 14.76
C ALA A 139 -28.00 -2.23 13.95
N ILE A 140 -27.84 -2.17 12.63
CA ILE A 140 -27.96 -3.33 11.72
C ILE A 140 -26.86 -4.37 12.02
N PHE A 141 -25.62 -3.92 12.21
CA PHE A 141 -24.49 -4.78 12.52
C PHE A 141 -24.63 -5.47 13.89
N GLU A 142 -25.09 -4.74 14.91
CA GLU A 142 -25.33 -5.28 16.25
C GLU A 142 -26.54 -6.24 16.27
N GLY A 143 -27.59 -5.94 15.51
CA GLY A 143 -28.80 -6.75 15.37
C GLY A 143 -28.59 -8.06 14.62
N ASN A 144 -27.60 -8.14 13.71
CA ASN A 144 -27.37 -9.33 12.90
C ASN A 144 -26.14 -10.15 13.37
N PRO A 145 -26.33 -11.28 14.09
CA PRO A 145 -25.22 -12.11 14.55
C PRO A 145 -24.44 -12.79 13.41
N ALA A 146 -25.00 -12.94 12.22
CA ALA A 146 -24.29 -13.51 11.07
C ALA A 146 -23.23 -12.53 10.54
N MET A 147 -23.55 -11.23 10.46
CA MET A 147 -22.59 -10.20 10.06
C MET A 147 -21.39 -10.13 11.01
N ARG A 148 -21.62 -10.28 12.32
CA ARG A 148 -20.53 -10.31 13.32
C ARG A 148 -19.56 -11.49 13.15
N ARG A 149 -19.98 -12.57 12.49
CA ARG A 149 -19.10 -13.71 12.19
C ARG A 149 -18.30 -13.49 10.90
N GLN A 150 -18.88 -12.77 9.93
CA GLN A 150 -18.24 -12.47 8.66
C GLN A 150 -17.21 -11.32 8.78
N PHE A 151 -17.46 -10.34 9.64
CA PHE A 151 -16.60 -9.16 9.80
C PHE A 151 -16.03 -9.10 11.24
N PRO A 152 -14.93 -9.83 11.51
CA PRO A 152 -14.33 -9.88 12.84
C PRO A 152 -13.77 -8.52 13.31
N GLY A 153 -13.46 -7.60 12.39
CA GLY A 153 -13.05 -6.21 12.64
C GLY A 153 -14.20 -5.25 13.01
N GLY A 154 -15.44 -5.75 13.10
CA GLY A 154 -16.58 -4.99 13.60
C GLY A 154 -17.22 -4.07 12.56
N VAL A 155 -17.98 -3.08 13.03
CA VAL A 155 -18.78 -2.18 12.17
C VAL A 155 -17.94 -1.34 11.21
N ALA A 156 -16.68 -1.06 11.55
CA ALA A 156 -15.78 -0.26 10.72
C ALA A 156 -15.29 -1.03 9.48
N GLU A 157 -14.93 -2.30 9.64
CA GLU A 157 -14.61 -3.20 8.52
C GLU A 157 -15.83 -3.43 7.63
N PHE A 158 -17.01 -3.62 8.25
CA PHE A 158 -18.27 -3.72 7.51
C PHE A 158 -18.57 -2.45 6.70
N ALA A 159 -18.39 -1.26 7.27
CA ALA A 159 -18.60 0.01 6.56
C ALA A 159 -17.62 0.19 5.39
N GLN A 160 -16.37 -0.25 5.54
CA GLN A 160 -15.38 -0.22 4.46
C GLN A 160 -15.75 -1.18 3.32
N ALA A 161 -16.19 -2.40 3.66
CA ALA A 161 -16.69 -3.36 2.68
C ALA A 161 -17.96 -2.85 1.98
N ALA A 162 -18.88 -2.25 2.73
CA ALA A 162 -20.11 -1.64 2.22
C ALA A 162 -19.86 -0.54 1.20
N GLY A 163 -18.79 0.26 1.38
CA GLY A 163 -18.40 1.29 0.41
C GLY A 163 -17.90 0.74 -0.93
N GLN A 164 -17.54 -0.55 -1.01
CA GLN A 164 -17.08 -1.21 -2.24
C GLN A 164 -18.19 -2.04 -2.92
N MET A 165 -19.32 -2.24 -2.25
CA MET A 165 -20.45 -3.01 -2.81
C MET A 165 -21.30 -2.13 -3.73
N PRO A 166 -21.82 -2.66 -4.85
CA PRO A 166 -22.85 -1.98 -5.64
C PRO A 166 -24.05 -1.62 -4.75
N GLU A 167 -24.66 -0.45 -4.98
CA GLU A 167 -25.79 0.05 -4.18
C GLU A 167 -26.95 -0.97 -4.11
N GLU A 168 -27.18 -1.70 -5.19
CA GLU A 168 -28.19 -2.76 -5.30
C GLU A 168 -27.98 -3.89 -4.28
N VAL A 169 -26.73 -4.31 -4.07
CA VAL A 169 -26.38 -5.38 -3.12
C VAL A 169 -26.48 -4.87 -1.68
N LEU A 170 -26.08 -3.62 -1.46
CA LEU A 170 -26.19 -2.98 -0.16
C LEU A 170 -27.67 -2.83 0.26
N ASP A 171 -28.52 -2.41 -0.66
CA ASP A 171 -29.96 -2.29 -0.46
C ASP A 171 -30.61 -3.64 -0.16
N ASP A 172 -30.20 -4.71 -0.85
CA ASP A 172 -30.68 -6.08 -0.58
C ASP A 172 -30.28 -6.57 0.83
N ILE A 173 -29.05 -6.29 1.26
CA ILE A 173 -28.58 -6.63 2.62
C ILE A 173 -29.34 -5.83 3.68
N LEU A 174 -29.54 -4.52 3.46
CA LEU A 174 -30.31 -3.65 4.35
C LEU A 174 -31.78 -4.07 4.42
N MET A 175 -32.40 -4.35 3.28
CA MET A 175 -33.80 -4.76 3.20
C MET A 175 -33.99 -6.15 3.83
N GLY A 176 -33.04 -7.07 3.64
CA GLY A 176 -33.02 -8.36 4.32
C GLY A 176 -32.93 -8.22 5.84
N ALA A 177 -32.06 -7.34 6.36
CA ALA A 177 -31.92 -7.10 7.80
C ALA A 177 -33.22 -6.52 8.42
N VAL A 178 -33.86 -5.56 7.76
CA VAL A 178 -35.12 -4.97 8.22
C VAL A 178 -36.26 -6.00 8.23
N MET A 179 -36.28 -6.93 7.29
CA MET A 179 -37.29 -8.00 7.28
C MET A 179 -37.12 -9.02 8.41
N VAL A 180 -35.88 -9.29 8.85
CA VAL A 180 -35.60 -10.19 9.97
C VAL A 180 -36.06 -9.58 11.30
N ASP A 181 -35.83 -8.29 11.52
CA ASP A 181 -36.26 -7.61 12.75
C ASP A 181 -37.79 -7.48 12.85
N ASN A 182 -38.48 -7.29 11.73
CA ASN A 182 -39.95 -7.22 11.71
C ASN A 182 -40.64 -8.59 11.79
N ALA A 183 -39.94 -9.69 11.50
CA ALA A 183 -40.48 -11.05 11.62
C ALA A 183 -40.49 -11.57 13.08
N GLY A 184 -39.87 -10.86 14.01
CA GLY A 184 -39.78 -11.20 15.44
C GLY A 184 -41.05 -10.92 16.26
N GLY A 185 -42.23 -11.33 15.79
CA GLY A 185 -43.46 -11.12 16.58
C GLY A 185 -44.76 -11.78 16.12
N HIS A 186 -44.77 -12.58 15.05
CA HIS A 186 -45.95 -13.39 14.72
C HIS A 186 -45.60 -14.88 14.73
N GLU A 187 -45.95 -15.54 15.83
CA GLU A 187 -46.07 -17.01 15.97
C GLU A 187 -47.15 -17.56 15.01
N GLY A 188 -46.90 -17.45 13.72
CA GLY A 188 -47.73 -17.99 12.64
C GLY A 188 -46.91 -18.93 11.77
N GLY A 189 -46.24 -19.89 12.38
CA GLY A 189 -45.44 -20.89 11.67
C GLY A 189 -46.30 -21.68 10.68
N MET A 190 -45.95 -21.61 9.40
CA MET A 190 -46.51 -22.53 8.40
C MET A 190 -46.04 -23.95 8.71
N PRO A 191 -46.96 -24.92 8.86
CA PRO A 191 -46.63 -26.30 9.20
C PRO A 191 -46.09 -27.01 7.95
N GLY A 192 -44.77 -27.12 7.82
CA GLY A 192 -44.17 -27.90 6.73
C GLY A 192 -42.66 -27.83 6.54
N ALA A 193 -41.92 -26.96 7.24
CA ALA A 193 -40.47 -26.90 7.07
C ALA A 193 -39.77 -28.12 7.69
N MET A 194 -39.01 -28.86 6.87
CA MET A 194 -38.26 -30.04 7.27
C MET A 194 -37.17 -29.68 8.30
N PRO A 195 -37.06 -30.41 9.44
CA PRO A 195 -36.00 -30.20 10.41
C PRO A 195 -34.67 -30.74 9.86
N GLY A 196 -33.68 -29.86 9.67
CA GLY A 196 -32.32 -30.25 9.28
C GLY A 196 -31.53 -29.20 8.48
N GLN A 197 -32.16 -28.11 8.05
CA GLN A 197 -31.50 -27.03 7.30
C GLN A 197 -31.46 -25.76 8.17
N GLU A 198 -30.54 -25.74 9.14
CA GLU A 198 -30.27 -24.54 9.94
C GLU A 198 -29.53 -23.50 9.10
N GLY A 199 -30.29 -22.57 8.53
CA GLY A 199 -30.04 -21.12 8.61
C GLY A 199 -28.67 -20.55 8.20
N LEU A 200 -27.94 -21.19 7.29
CA LEU A 200 -26.86 -20.52 6.55
C LEU A 200 -27.49 -19.79 5.36
N VAL A 201 -27.77 -18.49 5.53
CA VAL A 201 -27.89 -17.58 4.38
C VAL A 201 -26.46 -17.36 3.89
N GLU A 202 -25.96 -18.35 3.15
CA GLU A 202 -24.73 -18.22 2.39
C GLU A 202 -25.05 -17.26 1.24
N LEU A 203 -24.44 -16.08 1.24
CA LEU A 203 -24.51 -15.13 0.13
C LEU A 203 -23.77 -15.79 -1.05
N GLU A 204 -24.51 -16.60 -1.81
CA GLU A 204 -24.02 -17.29 -2.99
C GLU A 204 -23.97 -16.28 -4.15
N PHE A 205 -22.79 -15.73 -4.41
CA PHE A 205 -22.56 -14.80 -5.52
C PHE A 205 -22.75 -15.53 -6.86
N LEU A 206 -23.83 -15.20 -7.57
CA LEU A 206 -24.18 -15.80 -8.87
C LEU A 206 -23.15 -15.42 -9.96
N GLU A 207 -22.32 -16.38 -10.37
CA GLU A 207 -21.41 -16.31 -11.51
C GLU A 207 -22.18 -16.63 -12.81
N GLY A 208 -22.56 -15.60 -13.57
CA GLY A 208 -23.32 -15.73 -14.82
C GLY A 208 -22.57 -15.14 -16.00
N GLY A 209 -22.19 -15.99 -16.97
CA GLY A 209 -21.70 -15.58 -18.28
C GLY A 209 -22.79 -15.69 -19.35
N GLU A 210 -22.73 -14.82 -20.35
CA GLU A 210 -23.20 -15.06 -21.72
C GLU A 210 -22.66 -13.96 -22.66
N GLU A 211 -22.16 -14.38 -23.82
CA GLU A 211 -21.61 -13.57 -24.91
C GLU A 211 -22.74 -12.96 -25.75
N GLU A 212 -22.69 -11.68 -26.11
CA GLU A 212 -23.48 -11.18 -27.24
C GLU A 212 -22.78 -10.07 -28.06
N GLU A 213 -22.91 -10.21 -29.38
CA GLU A 213 -22.25 -9.49 -30.47
C GLU A 213 -22.70 -8.02 -30.62
N ALA A 214 -21.76 -7.19 -31.11
CA ALA A 214 -21.94 -5.77 -31.40
C ALA A 214 -22.73 -5.48 -32.70
N PRO A 215 -23.32 -4.28 -32.81
CA PRO A 215 -23.21 -3.56 -34.08
C PRO A 215 -22.86 -2.07 -33.95
N ALA A 216 -22.45 -1.55 -35.10
CA ALA A 216 -21.65 -0.36 -35.37
C ALA A 216 -22.39 1.00 -35.36
N GLN A 217 -21.59 2.04 -35.04
CA GLN A 217 -21.54 3.44 -35.52
C GLN A 217 -22.81 4.32 -35.54
N ALA A 218 -22.72 5.49 -34.91
CA ALA A 218 -23.06 6.77 -35.54
C ALA A 218 -22.37 7.97 -34.87
N HIS A 219 -21.81 8.83 -35.72
CA HIS A 219 -21.09 10.07 -35.47
C HIS A 219 -22.09 11.18 -35.07
N VAL A 220 -21.83 11.91 -33.97
CA VAL A 220 -22.59 13.13 -33.62
C VAL A 220 -21.59 14.27 -33.40
N GLU A 221 -21.70 15.30 -34.23
CA GLU A 221 -20.96 16.56 -34.17
C GLU A 221 -21.58 17.47 -33.09
N HIS A 222 -20.75 18.03 -32.21
CA HIS A 222 -21.14 19.10 -31.29
C HIS A 222 -20.56 20.43 -31.77
N PRO A 223 -21.36 21.52 -31.82
CA PRO A 223 -20.86 22.83 -32.16
C PRO A 223 -20.16 23.51 -30.96
N VAL A 224 -19.11 24.23 -31.32
CA VAL A 224 -18.25 25.10 -30.51
C VAL A 224 -19.02 26.36 -30.12
N GLU A 225 -19.04 26.72 -28.83
CA GLU A 225 -19.38 28.08 -28.39
C GLU A 225 -18.18 28.74 -27.69
N GLU A 226 -17.97 30.00 -28.08
CA GLU A 226 -16.84 30.87 -27.81
C GLU A 226 -16.84 31.48 -26.41
N ALA A 227 -15.63 31.81 -25.97
CA ALA A 227 -15.32 32.51 -24.74
C ALA A 227 -15.86 33.95 -24.68
N VAL A 228 -16.27 34.38 -23.48
CA VAL A 228 -16.33 35.79 -23.09
C VAL A 228 -15.56 35.95 -21.79
N ALA A 229 -14.51 36.77 -21.83
CA ALA A 229 -13.70 37.17 -20.70
C ALA A 229 -14.20 38.53 -20.19
N GLU A 230 -14.56 38.62 -18.92
CA GLU A 230 -14.62 39.88 -18.17
C GLU A 230 -14.03 39.67 -16.77
N GLY A 231 -13.16 40.60 -16.38
CA GLY A 231 -12.40 40.58 -15.14
C GLY A 231 -13.15 41.15 -13.94
N GLY A 232 -12.52 40.98 -12.77
CA GLY A 232 -12.92 41.62 -11.53
C GLY A 232 -11.87 41.36 -10.45
N GLU A 233 -11.12 42.41 -10.10
CA GLU A 233 -10.23 42.51 -8.95
C GLU A 233 -11.04 42.47 -7.64
N SER A 234 -10.54 41.82 -6.60
CA SER A 234 -10.60 42.34 -5.21
C SER A 234 -9.70 41.54 -4.29
N GLU A 235 -8.78 42.26 -3.66
CA GLU A 235 -8.02 41.87 -2.47
C GLU A 235 -8.97 41.68 -1.27
N GLU A 236 -8.62 40.80 -0.33
CA GLU A 236 -8.71 41.05 1.12
C GLU A 236 -7.96 39.94 1.88
N GLU A 237 -6.98 40.37 2.65
CA GLU A 237 -6.14 39.59 3.57
C GLU A 237 -6.93 39.30 4.84
N GLU A 238 -7.02 38.04 5.27
CA GLU A 238 -7.46 37.69 6.62
C GLU A 238 -6.45 36.71 7.24
N GLU A 239 -5.69 37.22 8.22
CA GLU A 239 -4.79 36.47 9.09
C GLU A 239 -5.62 35.59 10.03
N GLY A 240 -5.48 34.26 9.89
CA GLY A 240 -6.07 33.26 10.77
C GLY A 240 -5.00 32.50 11.54
N GLU A 241 -5.12 32.50 12.86
CA GLU A 241 -4.21 31.94 13.85
C GLU A 241 -4.01 30.41 13.68
N GLU A 242 -2.75 29.97 13.52
CA GLU A 242 -2.35 28.54 13.50
C GLU A 242 -2.49 27.91 14.90
N GLU A 243 -3.59 27.19 15.13
CA GLU A 243 -3.63 26.14 16.16
C GLU A 243 -3.04 24.85 15.58
N GLY A 244 -2.11 24.24 16.33
CA GLY A 244 -1.30 23.12 15.87
C GLY A 244 -2.11 21.89 15.48
N GLU A 245 -2.11 21.59 14.18
CA GLU A 245 -2.66 20.38 13.59
C GLU A 245 -1.69 19.20 13.83
N GLU A 246 -2.20 18.17 14.51
CA GLU A 246 -1.59 16.85 14.52
C GLU A 246 -1.66 16.28 13.08
N GLU A 247 -0.54 15.78 12.56
CA GLU A 247 -0.43 15.24 11.19
C GLU A 247 -1.40 14.05 10.99
N GLU A 248 -2.62 14.36 10.56
CA GLU A 248 -3.64 13.40 10.17
C GLU A 248 -3.39 12.89 8.74
N GLU A 249 -3.20 11.59 8.62
CA GLU A 249 -3.11 10.89 7.33
C GLU A 249 -4.38 11.14 6.50
N TYR A 250 -4.21 11.76 5.34
CA TYR A 250 -5.26 12.17 4.40
C TYR A 250 -5.88 10.95 3.73
N VAL A 251 -7.09 10.58 4.17
CA VAL A 251 -7.93 9.57 3.51
C VAL A 251 -9.03 10.30 2.75
N ALA A 252 -9.06 10.14 1.42
CA ALA A 252 -10.01 10.85 0.57
C ALA A 252 -11.46 10.48 0.94
N PRO A 253 -12.36 11.47 1.12
CA PRO A 253 -13.77 11.20 1.40
C PRO A 253 -14.44 10.53 0.19
N MET A 254 -15.35 9.58 0.46
CA MET A 254 -16.18 8.96 -0.56
C MET A 254 -17.03 10.01 -1.28
N PRO A 255 -17.12 10.00 -2.63
CA PRO A 255 -17.97 10.91 -3.36
C PRO A 255 -19.45 10.54 -3.14
N MET A 256 -20.20 11.43 -2.48
CA MET A 256 -21.66 11.32 -2.33
C MET A 256 -22.36 12.19 -3.39
N PRO A 257 -23.27 11.63 -4.22
CA PRO A 257 -24.23 12.44 -4.94
C PRO A 257 -25.45 12.75 -4.06
N CYS A 258 -25.67 14.05 -3.75
CA CYS A 258 -26.88 14.52 -3.08
C CYS A 258 -28.07 14.64 -4.06
N LYS A 259 -29.19 14.06 -3.59
CA LYS A 259 -30.58 14.00 -4.08
C LYS A 259 -31.17 15.27 -4.73
N THR A 260 -31.96 15.07 -5.80
CA THR A 260 -33.39 15.44 -5.99
C THR A 260 -33.90 14.57 -7.18
N ALA A 261 -35.14 14.07 -7.32
CA ALA A 261 -36.45 14.42 -6.80
C ALA A 261 -37.37 13.18 -6.75
N VAL A 262 -38.24 13.15 -5.74
CA VAL A 262 -39.51 12.42 -5.76
C VAL A 262 -40.54 13.39 -6.33
N ASP A 263 -40.98 13.16 -7.56
CA ASP A 263 -42.38 13.35 -7.94
C ASP A 263 -42.68 12.56 -9.23
N ARG A 264 -43.83 11.89 -9.17
CA ARG A 264 -44.28 10.79 -10.00
C ARG A 264 -45.21 11.33 -11.09
N GLU A 265 -45.26 10.59 -12.20
CA GLU A 265 -46.45 10.40 -13.06
C GLU A 265 -46.65 11.32 -14.28
N LEU A 266 -46.19 10.88 -15.46
CA LEU A 266 -47.02 10.48 -16.62
C LEU A 266 -46.19 10.36 -17.91
N SER A 267 -46.40 9.24 -18.60
CA SER A 267 -46.27 9.05 -20.05
C SER A 267 -44.90 8.73 -20.65
N SER A 268 -44.93 7.64 -21.44
CA SER A 268 -44.16 7.41 -22.66
C SER A 268 -42.90 6.56 -22.56
N SER A 269 -43.12 5.27 -22.80
CA SER A 269 -42.27 4.34 -23.54
C SER A 269 -41.14 4.97 -24.36
N ARG A 270 -39.89 4.57 -24.10
CA ARG A 270 -38.90 4.17 -25.11
C ARG A 270 -37.60 3.63 -24.49
N THR A 271 -37.08 2.65 -25.20
CA THR A 271 -35.85 1.88 -25.03
C THR A 271 -34.58 2.67 -25.33
N SER A 272 -33.53 2.52 -24.51
CA SER A 272 -32.10 2.52 -24.90
C SER A 272 -31.23 2.28 -23.66
N LYS A 273 -30.58 1.11 -23.52
CA LYS A 273 -29.15 0.86 -23.81
C LYS A 273 -28.22 1.84 -23.08
N LEU A 274 -27.77 1.45 -21.88
CA LEU A 274 -26.62 2.01 -21.17
C LEU A 274 -25.68 0.84 -20.87
N GLY A 275 -24.41 0.97 -21.29
CA GLY A 275 -23.38 -0.04 -21.09
C GLY A 275 -22.79 0.02 -19.69
N SER A 276 -22.51 -1.14 -19.11
CA SER A 276 -21.80 -1.27 -17.84
C SER A 276 -20.43 -1.92 -18.07
N SER A 277 -19.42 -1.23 -17.55
CA SER A 277 -18.06 -1.68 -17.35
C SER A 277 -18.00 -2.66 -16.18
N THR A 278 -17.37 -3.81 -16.41
CA THR A 278 -17.05 -4.78 -15.36
C THR A 278 -15.85 -4.29 -14.55
N SER A 279 -16.05 -4.04 -13.26
CA SER A 279 -15.01 -3.86 -12.25
C SER A 279 -15.29 -4.88 -11.14
N ALA A 280 -14.39 -5.86 -11.05
CA ALA A 280 -14.19 -6.63 -9.83
C ALA A 280 -13.25 -5.82 -8.94
N ASP A 281 -13.45 -5.81 -7.62
CA ASP A 281 -12.32 -5.91 -6.70
C ASP A 281 -12.69 -6.25 -5.27
N ALA A 282 -11.84 -7.10 -4.70
CA ALA A 282 -11.62 -7.31 -3.29
C ALA A 282 -10.47 -6.41 -2.84
N SER A 283 -10.53 -5.88 -1.63
CA SER A 283 -9.59 -4.88 -1.10
C SER A 283 -8.19 -5.49 -0.88
N SER A 284 -7.34 -5.37 -1.91
CA SER A 284 -5.90 -5.58 -1.87
C SER A 284 -5.31 -4.47 -2.73
N LEU A 285 -4.53 -3.55 -2.16
CA LEU A 285 -3.83 -2.53 -2.95
C LEU A 285 -2.85 -3.24 -3.89
N ARG A 286 -3.26 -3.38 -5.15
CA ARG A 286 -2.55 -4.01 -6.27
C ARG A 286 -2.28 -2.93 -7.30
N PHE A 287 -1.03 -2.72 -7.67
CA PHE A 287 -0.68 -1.88 -8.82
C PHE A 287 0.51 -2.52 -9.50
N SER A 288 0.44 -2.81 -10.80
CA SER A 288 1.46 -3.50 -11.60
C SER A 288 2.10 -2.57 -12.62
N LEU A 289 3.40 -2.71 -12.96
CA LEU A 289 4.00 -2.11 -14.17
C LEU A 289 3.42 -2.76 -15.42
N GLY A 290 2.22 -2.33 -15.81
CA GLY A 290 1.43 -2.86 -16.90
C GLY A 290 1.34 -1.89 -18.06
N MET A 291 2.43 -1.69 -18.80
CA MET A 291 2.24 -1.19 -20.17
C MET A 291 1.33 -2.18 -20.90
N GLY A 292 0.18 -1.72 -21.38
CA GLY A 292 -0.96 -2.54 -21.83
C GLY A 292 -0.59 -3.81 -22.59
N GLU A 293 -1.39 -4.87 -22.42
CA GLU A 293 -1.10 -6.27 -22.85
C GLU A 293 -0.59 -6.45 -24.29
N GLU A 294 -0.81 -5.47 -25.17
CA GLU A 294 -0.24 -5.40 -26.52
C GLU A 294 1.31 -5.41 -26.57
N PHE A 295 2.00 -5.13 -25.46
CA PHE A 295 3.47 -4.97 -25.39
C PHE A 295 4.26 -6.25 -25.08
N CYS A 296 3.62 -7.36 -24.71
CA CYS A 296 4.30 -8.59 -24.25
C CYS A 296 4.09 -9.77 -25.19
N ASP A 297 4.94 -9.90 -26.20
CA ASP A 297 4.93 -11.07 -27.08
C ASP A 297 5.19 -12.37 -26.28
N ARG A 298 4.19 -13.26 -26.33
CA ARG A 298 4.16 -14.70 -25.99
C ARG A 298 4.43 -15.15 -24.55
N VAL A 299 5.04 -14.36 -23.68
CA VAL A 299 5.30 -14.80 -22.29
C VAL A 299 4.19 -14.28 -21.36
N ARG A 300 3.54 -15.14 -20.58
CA ARG A 300 2.43 -14.79 -19.67
C ARG A 300 2.88 -14.75 -18.20
N VAL A 301 3.99 -14.10 -17.91
CA VAL A 301 4.41 -13.90 -16.50
C VAL A 301 3.83 -12.58 -16.02
N SER A 302 2.75 -12.66 -15.24
CA SER A 302 2.20 -11.48 -14.57
C SER A 302 3.16 -11.01 -13.49
N LEU A 303 3.63 -9.75 -13.56
CA LEU A 303 4.44 -9.15 -12.50
C LEU A 303 3.63 -9.04 -11.20
N SER A 304 2.33 -8.79 -11.29
CA SER A 304 1.42 -8.80 -10.13
C SER A 304 1.39 -10.15 -9.41
N ALA A 305 1.44 -11.26 -10.14
CA ALA A 305 1.52 -12.59 -9.53
C ALA A 305 2.85 -12.81 -8.81
N ILE A 306 3.96 -12.31 -9.37
CA ILE A 306 5.27 -12.35 -8.71
C ILE A 306 5.27 -11.48 -7.44
N SER A 307 4.70 -10.27 -7.54
CA SER A 307 4.57 -9.32 -6.43
C SER A 307 3.78 -9.93 -5.26
N SER A 308 2.63 -10.55 -5.53
CA SER A 308 1.83 -11.25 -4.51
C SER A 308 2.66 -12.28 -3.74
N ILE A 309 3.46 -13.08 -4.43
CA ILE A 309 4.32 -14.10 -3.79
C ILE A 309 5.42 -13.42 -2.96
N PHE A 310 6.03 -12.33 -3.43
CA PHE A 310 7.01 -11.59 -2.63
C PHE A 310 6.37 -10.98 -1.37
N VAL A 311 5.17 -10.41 -1.46
CA VAL A 311 4.43 -9.89 -0.31
C VAL A 311 4.14 -11.00 0.71
N GLU A 312 3.70 -12.17 0.25
CA GLU A 312 3.49 -13.35 1.11
C GLU A 312 4.77 -13.80 1.83
N ASN A 313 5.94 -13.54 1.25
CA ASN A 313 7.24 -13.85 1.85
C ASN A 313 7.83 -12.69 2.67
N GLY A 314 7.05 -11.64 2.94
CA GLY A 314 7.43 -10.53 3.83
C GLY A 314 8.15 -9.36 3.16
N TYR A 315 8.22 -9.34 1.83
CA TYR A 315 8.76 -8.19 1.10
C TYR A 315 7.69 -7.10 0.94
N THR A 316 8.10 -5.84 1.09
CA THR A 316 7.25 -4.71 0.71
C THR A 316 7.36 -4.51 -0.80
N CYS A 317 6.33 -4.92 -1.54
CA CYS A 317 6.25 -4.69 -2.97
C CYS A 317 5.37 -3.50 -3.29
N MET A 318 5.81 -2.73 -4.29
CA MET A 318 5.00 -1.73 -4.95
C MET A 318 5.23 -1.92 -6.43
N ASP A 319 4.17 -2.17 -7.17
CA ASP A 319 4.25 -2.14 -8.60
C ASP A 319 3.55 -0.88 -9.16
N ILE A 320 4.07 -0.38 -10.28
CA ILE A 320 3.94 1.02 -10.66
C ILE A 320 3.32 1.05 -12.04
N ASP A 321 2.05 1.36 -12.19
CA ASP A 321 1.53 1.51 -13.55
C ASP A 321 2.03 2.82 -14.15
N LEU A 322 2.53 2.76 -15.39
CA LEU A 322 3.07 3.92 -16.11
C LEU A 322 2.13 4.25 -17.25
N SER A 323 1.52 5.42 -17.16
CA SER A 323 0.53 5.85 -18.13
C SER A 323 1.20 6.47 -19.35
N PHE A 324 0.71 6.13 -20.55
CA PHE A 324 1.21 6.83 -21.72
C PHE A 324 0.72 8.29 -21.71
N PRO A 325 1.58 9.28 -22.01
CA PRO A 325 1.17 10.67 -22.09
C PRO A 325 0.07 10.85 -23.15
N PRO A 326 -0.82 11.84 -23.11
CA PRO A 326 -1.85 12.03 -24.12
C PRO A 326 -1.29 12.09 -25.56
N LYS A 327 -2.09 11.67 -26.56
CA LYS A 327 -1.64 11.57 -27.97
C LYS A 327 -1.20 12.92 -28.55
N ASP A 328 -1.79 14.01 -28.08
CA ASP A 328 -1.57 15.36 -28.61
C ASP A 328 -0.34 16.05 -28.01
N THR A 329 0.33 15.42 -27.04
CA THR A 329 1.48 16.03 -26.37
C THR A 329 2.75 15.84 -27.20
N ASN A 330 3.55 16.91 -27.32
CA ASN A 330 4.88 16.88 -27.96
C ASN A 330 5.81 15.78 -27.41
N MET A 331 5.52 15.25 -26.21
CA MET A 331 6.24 14.15 -25.57
C MET A 331 6.24 12.85 -26.38
N ARG A 332 5.21 12.59 -27.21
CA ARG A 332 5.15 11.41 -28.07
C ARG A 332 5.90 11.55 -29.40
N GLN A 333 6.48 12.71 -29.71
CA GLN A 333 7.16 12.92 -30.99
C GLN A 333 8.54 12.25 -31.03
N THR A 334 9.22 12.16 -29.89
CA THR A 334 10.56 11.57 -29.80
C THR A 334 10.62 10.53 -28.70
N SER A 335 11.30 9.40 -28.98
CA SER A 335 11.49 8.33 -27.99
C SER A 335 12.23 8.80 -26.76
N GLN A 336 13.16 9.75 -26.91
CA GLN A 336 13.89 10.31 -25.77
C GLN A 336 12.98 11.14 -24.86
N SER A 337 12.07 11.95 -25.42
CA SER A 337 11.10 12.69 -24.60
C SER A 337 10.11 11.76 -23.92
N LEU A 338 9.72 10.67 -24.59
CA LEU A 338 8.84 9.65 -24.02
C LEU A 338 9.52 8.89 -22.87
N MET A 339 10.78 8.46 -23.04
CA MET A 339 11.53 7.80 -21.98
C MET A 339 11.76 8.72 -20.78
N LYS A 340 12.02 10.01 -21.02
CA LYS A 340 12.16 11.01 -19.95
C LYS A 340 10.84 11.23 -19.19
N HIS A 341 9.70 11.14 -19.87
CA HIS A 341 8.40 11.21 -19.21
C HIS A 341 8.21 10.02 -18.25
N PHE A 342 8.42 8.80 -18.72
CA PHE A 342 8.32 7.60 -17.88
C PHE A 342 9.36 7.58 -16.75
N GLU A 343 10.57 8.07 -16.99
CA GLU A 343 11.59 8.24 -15.94
C GLU A 343 11.09 9.15 -14.82
N ASN A 344 10.49 10.31 -15.17
CA ASN A 344 9.97 11.25 -14.18
C ASN A 344 8.79 10.68 -13.38
N GLU A 345 7.88 9.95 -14.05
CA GLU A 345 6.73 9.29 -13.42
C GLU A 345 7.18 8.15 -12.50
N LEU A 346 8.12 7.31 -12.96
CA LEU A 346 8.73 6.27 -12.12
C LEU A 346 9.45 6.88 -10.90
N ALA A 347 10.17 7.99 -11.11
CA ALA A 347 10.86 8.68 -10.02
C ALA A 347 9.89 9.29 -9.00
N SER A 348 8.77 9.87 -9.42
CA SER A 348 7.78 10.42 -8.49
C SER A 348 7.13 9.31 -7.66
N HIS A 349 6.78 8.18 -8.27
CA HIS A 349 6.19 7.03 -7.57
C HIS A 349 7.17 6.41 -6.58
N LEU A 350 8.43 6.21 -6.98
CA LEU A 350 9.45 5.68 -6.07
C LEU A 350 9.74 6.63 -4.91
N ARG A 351 9.80 7.94 -5.15
CA ARG A 351 9.97 8.92 -4.05
C ARG A 351 8.84 8.83 -3.05
N PHE A 352 7.60 8.76 -3.52
CA PHE A 352 6.43 8.60 -2.65
C PHE A 352 6.52 7.32 -1.81
N ALA A 353 6.93 6.21 -2.41
CA ALA A 353 7.05 4.93 -1.71
C ALA A 353 8.18 4.90 -0.68
N THR A 354 9.34 5.48 -1.00
CA THR A 354 10.50 5.48 -0.12
C THR A 354 10.32 6.37 1.10
N ILE A 355 9.44 7.38 1.04
CA ILE A 355 9.14 8.24 2.19
C ILE A 355 8.59 7.42 3.37
N SER A 356 7.80 6.38 3.07
CA SER A 356 7.09 5.61 4.10
C SER A 356 7.77 4.29 4.48
N ALA A 357 8.56 3.69 3.58
CA ALA A 357 8.99 2.29 3.76
C ALA A 357 10.44 2.09 4.20
N SER A 358 11.41 2.86 3.69
CA SER A 358 12.84 2.57 3.92
C SER A 358 13.77 3.70 3.46
N PRO A 359 14.86 4.01 4.19
CA PRO A 359 15.88 4.97 3.75
C PRO A 359 16.83 4.40 2.69
N PHE A 360 16.68 3.12 2.31
CA PHE A 360 17.54 2.46 1.33
C PHE A 360 16.93 2.54 -0.08
N PRO A 361 17.77 2.67 -1.13
CA PRO A 361 17.28 2.60 -2.50
C PRO A 361 16.53 1.29 -2.79
N PRO A 362 15.52 1.27 -3.65
CA PRO A 362 14.74 0.06 -3.91
C PRO A 362 15.50 -0.94 -4.78
N VAL A 363 15.04 -2.20 -4.77
CA VAL A 363 15.32 -3.16 -5.85
C VAL A 363 14.21 -3.05 -6.88
N ILE A 364 14.58 -2.84 -8.15
CA ILE A 364 13.61 -2.64 -9.23
C ILE A 364 13.54 -3.90 -10.07
N ILE A 365 12.33 -4.46 -10.23
CA ILE A 365 12.06 -5.59 -11.10
C ILE A 365 11.23 -5.10 -12.28
N SER A 366 11.73 -5.30 -13.51
CA SER A 366 11.01 -4.90 -14.71
C SER A 366 11.04 -5.98 -15.77
N ARG A 367 10.08 -5.90 -16.70
CA ARG A 367 9.87 -6.92 -17.72
C ARG A 367 9.78 -6.30 -19.11
N SER A 368 10.33 -7.00 -20.11
CA SER A 368 10.19 -6.64 -21.53
C SER A 368 10.64 -5.19 -21.78
N ALA A 369 9.84 -4.37 -22.46
CA ALA A 369 10.15 -2.96 -22.71
C ALA A 369 10.21 -2.10 -21.44
N GLY A 370 9.57 -2.52 -20.33
CA GLY A 370 9.74 -1.88 -19.03
C GLY A 370 11.20 -1.87 -18.59
N ALA A 371 12.02 -2.82 -19.06
CA ALA A 371 13.46 -2.84 -18.86
C ALA A 371 14.15 -1.58 -19.41
N LEU A 372 13.64 -0.97 -20.47
CA LEU A 372 14.20 0.25 -21.05
C LEU A 372 13.93 1.45 -20.14
N ILE A 373 12.71 1.55 -19.64
CA ILE A 373 12.29 2.61 -18.73
C ILE A 373 13.12 2.56 -17.45
N THR A 374 13.28 1.38 -16.87
CA THR A 374 14.09 1.21 -15.65
C THR A 374 15.57 1.47 -15.89
N GLN A 375 16.09 1.13 -17.06
CA GLN A 375 17.46 1.48 -17.45
C GLN A 375 17.65 3.00 -17.60
N THR A 376 16.70 3.70 -18.22
CA THR A 376 16.69 5.17 -18.25
C THR A 376 16.68 5.73 -16.83
N TYR A 377 15.81 5.23 -15.96
CA TYR A 377 15.74 5.67 -14.57
C TYR A 377 17.06 5.50 -13.81
N ILE A 378 17.71 4.34 -13.96
CA ILE A 378 18.98 4.01 -13.31
C ILE A 378 20.13 4.90 -13.79
N SER A 379 20.06 5.41 -15.03
CA SER A 379 21.08 6.35 -15.53
C SER A 379 21.13 7.65 -14.72
N SER A 380 20.03 8.02 -14.06
CA SER A 380 19.90 9.27 -13.29
C SER A 380 19.67 9.06 -11.79
N ASN A 381 19.32 7.85 -11.34
CA ASN A 381 18.88 7.60 -9.96
C ASN A 381 19.52 6.32 -9.39
N PRO A 382 19.82 6.29 -8.08
CA PRO A 382 20.38 5.11 -7.44
C PRO A 382 19.34 4.00 -7.26
N ALA A 383 19.79 2.74 -7.36
CA ALA A 383 19.03 1.55 -7.02
C ALA A 383 19.93 0.57 -6.25
N THR A 384 19.34 -0.25 -5.37
CA THR A 384 20.08 -1.29 -4.63
C THR A 384 20.30 -2.52 -5.49
N GLY A 385 19.34 -2.82 -6.37
CA GLY A 385 19.44 -3.89 -7.35
C GLY A 385 18.51 -3.67 -8.53
N LEU A 386 18.84 -4.28 -9.67
CA LEU A 386 17.98 -4.27 -10.87
C LEU A 386 17.80 -5.69 -11.39
N VAL A 387 16.56 -6.11 -11.58
CA VAL A 387 16.21 -7.39 -12.20
C VAL A 387 15.47 -7.12 -13.50
N LEU A 388 16.05 -7.56 -14.62
CA LEU A 388 15.45 -7.44 -15.96
C LEU A 388 14.94 -8.79 -16.43
N ILE A 389 13.62 -8.94 -16.51
CA ILE A 389 12.95 -10.15 -17.00
C ILE A 389 12.72 -9.99 -18.50
N SER A 390 13.35 -10.85 -19.31
CA SER A 390 13.18 -10.83 -20.77
C SER A 390 13.47 -9.49 -21.45
N PRO A 391 14.58 -8.78 -21.15
CA PRO A 391 14.85 -7.49 -21.77
C PRO A 391 15.03 -7.62 -23.30
N PRO A 392 14.74 -6.56 -24.07
CA PRO A 392 15.08 -6.51 -25.49
C PRO A 392 16.60 -6.58 -25.68
N ALA A 393 17.04 -7.23 -26.75
CA ALA A 393 18.47 -7.46 -26.99
C ALA A 393 19.25 -6.18 -27.29
N ALA A 394 18.62 -5.26 -28.04
CA ALA A 394 19.11 -3.93 -28.31
C ALA A 394 17.92 -2.98 -28.53
N ASN A 395 18.12 -1.68 -28.29
CA ASN A 395 17.07 -0.67 -28.49
C ASN A 395 16.64 -0.59 -29.97
N THR A 396 17.53 -0.97 -30.88
CA THR A 396 17.29 -1.02 -32.34
C THR A 396 16.34 -2.14 -32.77
N THR A 397 16.19 -3.18 -31.94
CA THR A 397 15.34 -4.35 -32.25
C THR A 397 13.87 -4.12 -31.90
N LEU A 398 13.56 -3.03 -31.22
CA LEU A 398 12.20 -2.70 -30.83
C LEU A 398 11.39 -2.22 -32.03
N ASN A 399 10.13 -2.61 -32.06
CA ASN A 399 9.21 -2.20 -33.12
C ASN A 399 9.03 -0.68 -33.09
N SER A 400 9.02 -0.05 -34.26
CA SER A 400 8.76 1.39 -34.43
C SER A 400 7.35 1.80 -33.97
N THR A 401 6.46 0.83 -33.71
CA THR A 401 5.18 1.08 -33.07
C THR A 401 5.32 1.49 -31.59
N LEU A 402 6.37 1.05 -30.92
CA LEU A 402 6.60 1.27 -29.48
C LEU A 402 7.37 2.57 -29.24
N LEU A 403 8.36 2.83 -30.10
CA LEU A 403 9.26 3.97 -29.99
C LEU A 403 9.16 4.81 -31.28
N PRO A 404 8.70 6.08 -31.21
CA PRO A 404 8.53 6.95 -32.37
C PRO A 404 9.81 7.16 -33.19
N THR A 405 10.96 7.24 -32.49
CA THR A 405 12.29 7.44 -33.07
C THR A 405 13.28 6.39 -32.58
N HIS A 406 14.41 6.27 -33.25
CA HIS A 406 15.53 5.47 -32.75
C HIS A 406 15.97 5.97 -31.36
N LEU A 407 16.23 5.05 -30.45
CA LEU A 407 16.74 5.35 -29.11
C LEU A 407 18.16 4.79 -29.02
N ASP A 408 19.10 5.63 -28.58
CA ASP A 408 20.50 5.22 -28.41
C ASP A 408 20.62 4.13 -27.33
N GLU A 409 21.68 3.33 -27.41
CA GLU A 409 21.94 2.31 -26.39
C GLU A 409 22.39 2.95 -25.08
N PHE A 410 21.98 2.34 -23.97
CA PHE A 410 22.34 2.81 -22.63
C PHE A 410 23.83 2.63 -22.35
N ASP A 411 24.46 3.66 -21.76
CA ASP A 411 25.90 3.75 -21.50
C ASP A 411 26.27 3.67 -20.01
N TYR A 412 25.30 3.56 -19.09
CA TYR A 412 25.58 3.44 -17.64
C TYR A 412 26.41 2.19 -17.32
N GLU A 413 27.36 2.28 -16.38
CA GLU A 413 28.13 1.13 -15.88
C GLU A 413 27.38 0.47 -14.70
N PRO A 414 27.12 -0.84 -14.73
CA PRO A 414 26.39 -1.54 -13.67
C PRO A 414 27.27 -1.71 -12.41
N ARG A 415 27.44 -0.63 -11.64
CA ARG A 415 28.24 -0.62 -10.39
C ARG A 415 27.47 -1.12 -9.16
N PHE A 416 26.33 -1.74 -9.39
CA PHE A 416 25.44 -2.29 -8.39
C PHE A 416 24.87 -3.60 -8.93
N PRO A 417 24.33 -4.49 -8.08
CA PRO A 417 23.85 -5.79 -8.52
C PRO A 417 22.77 -5.69 -9.61
N VAL A 418 23.02 -6.33 -10.76
CA VAL A 418 22.06 -6.44 -11.86
C VAL A 418 21.90 -7.90 -12.27
N ALA A 419 20.66 -8.36 -12.38
CA ALA A 419 20.32 -9.70 -12.84
C ALA A 419 19.49 -9.68 -14.13
N LEU A 420 19.82 -10.56 -15.06
CA LEU A 420 19.04 -10.87 -16.27
C LEU A 420 18.33 -12.20 -16.10
N VAL A 421 16.99 -12.20 -16.15
CA VAL A 421 16.18 -13.40 -16.08
C VAL A 421 15.59 -13.71 -17.45
N ASP A 422 16.01 -14.83 -18.04
CA ASP A 422 15.45 -15.28 -19.32
C ASP A 422 15.60 -16.80 -19.51
N VAL A 423 14.98 -17.32 -20.57
CA VAL A 423 15.19 -18.70 -21.00
C VAL A 423 16.64 -18.86 -21.45
N CYS A 424 17.23 -20.02 -21.15
CA CYS A 424 18.65 -20.29 -21.38
C CYS A 424 19.14 -19.95 -22.81
N GLU A 425 18.34 -20.26 -23.84
CA GLU A 425 18.69 -19.94 -25.24
C GLU A 425 18.77 -18.43 -25.49
N ARG A 426 17.84 -17.67 -24.91
CA ARG A 426 17.80 -16.22 -25.07
C ARG A 426 18.86 -15.53 -24.24
N LEU A 427 19.20 -16.02 -23.04
CA LEU A 427 20.38 -15.54 -22.31
C LEU A 427 21.67 -15.73 -23.11
N ARG A 428 21.84 -16.86 -23.82
CA ARG A 428 23.00 -17.06 -24.71
C ARG A 428 23.00 -16.10 -25.90
N MET A 429 21.83 -15.70 -26.40
CA MET A 429 21.70 -14.67 -27.42
C MET A 429 22.07 -13.30 -26.86
N LEU A 430 21.49 -12.90 -25.73
CA LEU A 430 21.77 -11.65 -25.03
C LEU A 430 23.26 -11.53 -24.69
N ALA A 431 23.91 -12.63 -24.28
CA ALA A 431 25.34 -12.68 -24.02
C ALA A 431 26.22 -12.41 -25.26
N LYS A 432 25.67 -12.51 -26.47
CA LYS A 432 26.38 -12.20 -27.73
C LYS A 432 26.04 -10.81 -28.25
N THR A 433 24.77 -10.41 -28.13
CA THR A 433 24.24 -9.22 -28.79
C THR A 433 24.16 -8.00 -27.87
N SER A 434 23.73 -8.21 -26.62
CA SER A 434 23.50 -7.12 -25.67
C SER A 434 24.78 -6.74 -24.94
N ARG A 435 24.91 -5.46 -24.58
CA ARG A 435 25.99 -4.98 -23.70
C ARG A 435 25.88 -5.61 -22.32
N LEU A 436 24.72 -5.55 -21.67
CA LEU A 436 24.50 -6.12 -20.33
C LEU A 436 24.70 -7.63 -20.32
N GLY A 437 24.34 -8.33 -21.40
CA GLY A 437 24.56 -9.78 -21.48
C GLY A 437 26.04 -10.18 -21.57
N ARG A 438 26.89 -9.31 -22.12
CA ARG A 438 28.34 -9.53 -22.25
C ARG A 438 29.11 -9.23 -20.97
N ASP A 439 28.53 -8.39 -20.10
CA ASP A 439 29.15 -7.99 -18.85
C ASP A 439 29.28 -9.19 -17.90
N GLU A 440 30.42 -9.30 -17.21
CA GLU A 440 30.69 -10.35 -16.23
C GLU A 440 30.12 -10.02 -14.86
N GLU A 441 29.89 -8.73 -14.56
CA GLU A 441 29.30 -8.25 -13.31
C GLU A 441 27.77 -8.41 -13.28
N VAL A 442 27.16 -8.75 -14.41
CA VAL A 442 25.72 -8.95 -14.54
C VAL A 442 25.37 -10.44 -14.41
N ASP A 443 24.58 -10.76 -13.39
CA ASP A 443 24.13 -12.12 -13.11
C ASP A 443 23.11 -12.60 -14.15
N LYS A 444 23.25 -13.86 -14.60
CA LYS A 444 22.43 -14.45 -15.66
C LYS A 444 21.60 -15.60 -15.09
N LEU A 445 20.37 -15.30 -14.72
CA LEU A 445 19.44 -16.22 -14.06
C LEU A 445 18.63 -17.00 -15.11
N ALA A 446 19.17 -18.15 -15.53
CA ALA A 446 18.51 -19.01 -16.50
C ALA A 446 17.30 -19.74 -15.90
N VAL A 447 16.15 -19.62 -16.56
CA VAL A 447 14.93 -20.40 -16.29
C VAL A 447 14.65 -21.36 -17.46
N GLU A 448 14.10 -22.53 -17.18
CA GLU A 448 13.69 -23.48 -18.23
C GLU A 448 12.40 -23.02 -18.92
N THR A 449 11.45 -22.57 -18.11
CA THR A 449 10.15 -22.05 -18.55
C THR A 449 9.83 -20.77 -17.79
N PHE A 450 9.09 -19.88 -18.43
CA PHE A 450 8.59 -18.65 -17.81
C PHE A 450 7.35 -18.92 -16.95
N GLY A 451 7.49 -19.80 -15.95
CA GLY A 451 6.52 -19.96 -14.89
C GLY A 451 6.76 -18.92 -13.79
N VAL A 452 5.69 -18.35 -13.23
CA VAL A 452 5.75 -17.39 -12.11
C VAL A 452 6.64 -17.94 -10.99
N GLN A 453 6.42 -19.19 -10.56
CA GLN A 453 7.19 -19.83 -9.51
C GLN A 453 8.68 -19.99 -9.84
N ALA A 454 9.01 -20.36 -11.08
CA ALA A 454 10.39 -20.58 -11.51
C ALA A 454 11.17 -19.26 -11.55
N VAL A 455 10.53 -18.20 -12.05
CA VAL A 455 11.09 -16.85 -12.07
C VAL A 455 11.26 -16.33 -10.65
N TYR A 456 10.21 -16.42 -9.82
CA TYR A 456 10.25 -16.03 -8.40
C TYR A 456 11.39 -16.70 -7.66
N THR A 457 11.50 -18.04 -7.75
CA THR A 457 12.54 -18.80 -7.02
C THR A 457 13.95 -18.34 -7.39
N LYS A 458 14.20 -18.03 -8.67
CA LYS A 458 15.51 -17.52 -9.11
C LYS A 458 15.78 -16.11 -8.61
N ILE A 459 14.77 -15.24 -8.62
CA ILE A 459 14.92 -13.87 -8.13
C ILE A 459 15.11 -13.87 -6.61
N ALA A 460 14.33 -14.64 -5.85
CA ALA A 460 14.43 -14.74 -4.40
C ALA A 460 15.83 -15.20 -3.95
N LEU A 461 16.37 -16.26 -4.56
CA LEU A 461 17.74 -16.72 -4.29
C LEU A 461 18.79 -15.63 -4.59
N TRP A 462 18.58 -14.87 -5.66
CA TRP A 462 19.48 -13.77 -6.01
C TRP A 462 19.36 -12.59 -5.03
N LEU A 463 18.16 -12.29 -4.53
CA LEU A 463 17.95 -11.29 -3.47
C LEU A 463 18.67 -11.68 -2.17
N ASP A 464 18.56 -12.95 -1.76
CA ASP A 464 19.30 -13.50 -0.62
C ASP A 464 20.82 -13.35 -0.80
N ASP A 465 21.33 -13.64 -2.00
CA ASP A 465 22.76 -13.55 -2.33
C ASP A 465 23.30 -12.10 -2.23
N ILE A 466 22.48 -11.09 -2.57
CA ILE A 466 22.84 -9.67 -2.43
C ILE A 466 22.52 -9.08 -1.05
N GLY A 467 21.92 -9.87 -0.16
CA GLY A 467 21.61 -9.50 1.22
C GLY A 467 20.37 -8.61 1.39
N VAL A 468 19.37 -8.79 0.53
CA VAL A 468 18.03 -8.16 0.62
C VAL A 468 17.04 -9.18 1.14
#